data_AF-A0AAD7WAN9-F1
#
_entry.id   AF-A0AAD7WAN9-F1
#
_cell.length_a   1.000
_cell.length_b   1.000
_cell.length_c   1.000
_cell.angle_alpha   90.00
_cell.angle_beta   90.00
_cell.angle_gamma   90.00
#
_symmetry.space_group_name_H-M   'P 1'
#
loop_
_entity.id
_entity.type
_entity.pdbx_description
1 polymer ?
#
loop_
_entity_poly.entity_id
_entity_poly.type
_entity_poly.pdbx_seq_one_letter_code
_entity_poly.pdbx_strand_id
1 'polypeptide(L)'
;MDVGELLSYQPDRGAKRPRDEDGDEDSRTKQKAIGPREHSRHLEGGDPDGDELGTDRKKVLDKLMDNEDDQEGEPVDESSVKKMILTFEKRSYKNQELRIKFPDNAEKFMEAELDLNDIIQEMHVIATMPDLYHLLVELNAIHSLLGLLSHENTDILFL
;
A
#
# COMPACT_ATOMS: atom_id res chain seq x y z
N MET A 1 24.64 28.82 3.23
CA MET A 1 23.89 28.47 2.01
C MET A 1 23.30 29.75 1.48
N ASP A 2 23.72 30.15 0.29
CA ASP A 2 23.32 31.43 -0.31
C ASP A 2 21.91 31.28 -0.90
N VAL A 3 20.98 32.09 -0.40
CA VAL A 3 19.54 32.03 -0.76
C VAL A 3 19.31 32.36 -2.23
N GLY A 4 20.26 33.03 -2.88
CA GLY A 4 20.21 33.32 -4.31
C GLY A 4 20.32 32.09 -5.21
N GLU A 5 21.11 31.07 -4.83
CA GLU A 5 21.33 29.87 -5.65
C GLU A 5 20.09 28.96 -5.72
N LEU A 6 19.29 28.92 -4.65
CA LEU A 6 18.06 28.12 -4.55
C LEU A 6 16.93 28.62 -5.45
N LEU A 7 16.85 29.95 -5.69
CA LEU A 7 15.82 30.54 -6.54
C LEU A 7 16.10 30.37 -8.04
N SER A 8 17.37 30.15 -8.41
CA SER A 8 17.79 29.88 -9.80
C SER A 8 17.85 28.39 -10.14
N TYR A 9 17.63 27.51 -9.18
CA TYR A 9 17.75 26.06 -9.37
C TYR A 9 16.59 25.52 -10.21
N GLN A 10 16.90 25.12 -11.46
CA GLN A 10 15.98 24.32 -12.28
C GLN A 10 16.35 22.85 -12.13
N PRO A 11 15.45 21.99 -11.60
CA PRO A 11 15.71 20.57 -11.52
C PRO A 11 15.76 19.97 -12.92
N ASP A 12 16.74 19.09 -13.12
CA ASP A 12 17.05 18.47 -14.40
C ASP A 12 15.83 17.65 -14.89
N ARG A 13 15.20 18.09 -15.98
CA ARG A 13 14.04 17.42 -16.57
C ARG A 13 14.47 16.16 -17.29
N GLY A 14 14.56 15.07 -16.52
CA GLY A 14 14.51 13.70 -16.99
C GLY A 14 15.67 13.30 -17.89
N ALA A 15 16.51 12.40 -17.40
CA ALA A 15 17.59 11.76 -18.15
C ALA A 15 17.15 11.34 -19.57
N LYS A 16 17.48 12.18 -20.55
CA LYS A 16 17.50 11.76 -21.95
C LYS A 16 18.65 10.78 -22.07
N ARG A 17 18.31 9.53 -22.42
CA ARG A 17 19.22 8.44 -22.73
C ARG A 17 20.41 9.00 -23.56
N PRO A 18 21.67 8.82 -23.13
CA PRO A 18 22.79 9.30 -23.90
C PRO A 18 22.86 8.47 -25.19
N ARG A 19 22.80 9.19 -26.30
CA ARG A 19 23.15 8.71 -27.64
C ARG A 19 24.60 9.13 -27.83
N ASP A 20 25.50 8.16 -27.84
CA ASP A 20 26.92 8.38 -28.11
C ASP A 20 27.12 8.82 -29.59
N GLU A 21 27.92 9.87 -29.79
CA GLU A 21 28.62 10.31 -31.02
C GLU A 21 30.08 10.51 -30.59
N ASP A 22 31.14 10.29 -31.36
CA ASP A 22 31.48 9.49 -32.54
C ASP A 22 33.01 9.67 -32.69
N GLY A 23 33.74 8.69 -33.21
CA GLY A 23 35.20 8.78 -33.40
C GLY A 23 35.85 7.57 -34.08
N ASP A 24 35.54 7.40 -35.38
CA ASP A 24 36.32 6.81 -36.48
C ASP A 24 36.98 5.41 -36.37
N GLU A 25 36.46 4.42 -37.15
CA GLU A 25 37.15 3.87 -38.34
C GLU A 25 36.25 2.87 -39.13
N ASP A 26 35.92 3.27 -40.35
CA ASP A 26 35.73 2.51 -41.59
C ASP A 26 34.64 1.40 -41.78
N SER A 27 33.86 1.61 -42.86
CA SER A 27 33.30 0.62 -43.81
C SER A 27 31.91 -0.07 -43.61
N ARG A 28 30.94 0.44 -44.42
CA ARG A 28 29.87 -0.27 -45.20
C ARG A 28 28.59 -0.66 -44.39
N THR A 29 27.35 -0.22 -44.67
CA THR A 29 26.62 -0.09 -45.97
C THR A 29 25.27 0.64 -45.77
N LYS A 30 24.94 1.62 -46.64
CA LYS A 30 23.63 2.22 -47.09
C LYS A 30 22.37 2.14 -46.18
N GLN A 31 21.81 3.27 -45.70
CA GLN A 31 20.75 4.12 -46.34
C GLN A 31 19.42 3.37 -46.62
N LYS A 32 18.20 3.82 -46.29
CA LYS A 32 17.63 5.19 -46.24
C LYS A 32 16.17 5.13 -45.71
N ALA A 33 15.80 6.13 -44.88
CA ALA A 33 14.56 6.93 -44.80
C ALA A 33 13.16 6.34 -45.15
N ILE A 34 12.12 6.77 -44.41
CA ILE A 34 11.08 7.76 -44.81
C ILE A 34 9.90 7.70 -43.79
N GLY A 35 9.39 8.87 -43.39
CA GLY A 35 8.28 9.03 -42.44
C GLY A 35 6.87 8.88 -43.03
N PRO A 36 5.92 9.77 -42.69
CA PRO A 36 4.74 9.48 -41.86
C PRO A 36 3.42 9.47 -42.66
N ARG A 37 2.34 8.86 -42.14
CA ARG A 37 0.98 9.16 -42.62
C ARG A 37 -0.16 8.74 -41.68
N GLU A 38 -1.13 9.64 -41.64
CA GLU A 38 -2.39 9.60 -40.88
C GLU A 38 -3.42 8.61 -41.44
N HIS A 39 -4.43 8.34 -40.60
CA HIS A 39 -5.85 8.10 -40.91
C HIS A 39 -6.23 7.43 -42.25
N SER A 40 -6.88 6.27 -42.17
CA SER A 40 -8.28 6.05 -42.62
C SER A 40 -8.55 4.60 -43.07
N ARG A 41 -9.67 4.07 -42.58
CA ARG A 41 -10.56 3.04 -43.17
C ARG A 41 -10.19 1.55 -43.07
N HIS A 42 -10.90 0.91 -42.13
CA HIS A 42 -11.88 -0.16 -42.38
C HIS A 42 -11.36 -1.38 -43.16
N LEU A 43 -10.98 -2.43 -42.42
CA LEU A 43 -11.16 -3.81 -42.87
C LEU A 43 -11.70 -4.64 -41.71
N GLU A 44 -12.94 -5.06 -41.91
CA GLU A 44 -13.61 -6.16 -41.24
C GLU A 44 -12.68 -7.38 -41.24
N GLY A 45 -12.40 -7.92 -40.07
CA GLY A 45 -11.63 -9.13 -39.85
C GLY A 45 -12.02 -9.67 -38.49
N GLY A 46 -13.08 -10.47 -38.46
CA GLY A 46 -13.57 -11.11 -37.25
C GLY A 46 -12.48 -12.00 -36.65
N ASP A 47 -12.12 -11.69 -35.41
CA ASP A 47 -11.40 -12.59 -34.52
C ASP A 47 -12.37 -12.92 -33.37
N PRO A 48 -12.87 -14.17 -33.27
CA PRO A 48 -13.90 -14.54 -32.30
C PRO A 48 -13.35 -14.92 -30.91
N ASP A 49 -12.10 -14.60 -30.58
CA ASP A 49 -11.44 -15.06 -29.35
C ASP A 49 -11.21 -13.93 -28.32
N GLY A 50 -12.12 -12.97 -28.24
CA GLY A 50 -12.04 -11.82 -27.33
C GLY A 50 -12.97 -11.85 -26.11
N ASP A 51 -13.93 -12.78 -26.04
CA ASP A 51 -15.05 -12.70 -25.08
C ASP A 51 -14.83 -13.50 -23.79
N GLU A 52 -13.91 -14.46 -23.78
CA GLU A 52 -13.68 -15.34 -22.63
C GLU A 52 -13.00 -14.58 -21.47
N LEU A 53 -11.99 -13.76 -21.76
CA LEU A 53 -11.26 -12.96 -20.76
C LEU A 53 -12.07 -11.80 -20.17
N GLY A 54 -12.96 -11.19 -20.96
CA GLY A 54 -13.85 -10.12 -20.50
C GLY A 54 -14.97 -10.64 -19.60
N THR A 55 -15.47 -11.83 -19.93
CA THR A 55 -16.45 -12.55 -19.13
C THR A 55 -15.84 -13.03 -17.82
N ASP A 56 -14.60 -13.53 -17.83
CA ASP A 56 -13.92 -13.96 -16.60
C ASP A 56 -13.59 -12.80 -15.68
N ARG A 57 -13.16 -11.64 -16.22
CA ARG A 57 -12.96 -10.43 -15.41
C ARG A 57 -14.27 -9.94 -14.78
N LYS A 58 -15.39 -9.97 -15.53
CA LYS A 58 -16.71 -9.63 -15.00
C LYS A 58 -17.18 -10.61 -13.93
N LYS A 59 -17.00 -11.92 -14.13
CA LYS A 59 -17.32 -12.96 -13.13
C LYS A 59 -16.46 -12.84 -11.87
N VAL A 60 -15.19 -12.47 -12.01
CA VAL A 60 -14.30 -12.23 -10.86
C VAL A 60 -14.72 -10.97 -10.10
N LEU A 61 -15.12 -9.91 -10.81
CA LEU A 61 -15.63 -8.68 -10.20
C LEU A 61 -16.98 -8.89 -9.50
N ASP A 62 -17.92 -9.61 -10.13
CA ASP A 62 -19.20 -10.01 -9.53
C ASP A 62 -18.98 -10.82 -8.26
N LYS A 63 -18.06 -11.79 -8.28
CA LYS A 63 -17.73 -12.59 -7.10
C LYS A 63 -17.08 -11.78 -5.99
N LEU A 64 -16.37 -10.70 -6.30
CA LEU A 64 -15.81 -9.82 -5.26
C LEU A 64 -16.93 -9.02 -4.62
N MET A 65 -17.83 -8.44 -5.42
CA MET A 65 -18.97 -7.64 -4.97
C MET A 65 -20.01 -8.45 -4.17
N ASP A 66 -20.32 -9.68 -4.59
CA ASP A 66 -21.26 -10.58 -3.88
C ASP A 66 -20.74 -11.00 -2.48
N ASN A 67 -19.45 -10.89 -2.21
CA ASN A 67 -18.88 -11.19 -0.89
C ASN A 67 -18.94 -9.99 0.09
N GLU A 68 -19.33 -8.80 -0.39
CA GLU A 68 -19.34 -7.56 0.41
C GLU A 68 -20.69 -7.32 1.11
N ASP A 69 -21.78 -7.85 0.54
CA ASP A 69 -23.15 -7.52 0.96
C ASP A 69 -23.76 -8.50 2.00
N ASP A 70 -23.18 -9.69 2.21
CA ASP A 70 -23.76 -10.75 3.06
C ASP A 70 -23.03 -10.98 4.39
N GLN A 71 -22.30 -9.98 4.88
CA GLN A 71 -21.76 -10.01 6.25
C GLN A 71 -22.39 -8.90 7.09
N GLU A 72 -23.72 -8.98 7.27
CA GLU A 72 -24.35 -8.52 8.53
C GLU A 72 -23.73 -9.37 9.66
N GLY A 73 -22.51 -9.02 10.05
CA GLY A 73 -21.82 -9.62 11.18
C GLY A 73 -22.69 -9.43 12.42
N GLU A 74 -22.80 -10.48 13.24
CA GLU A 74 -23.40 -10.35 14.57
C GLU A 74 -22.84 -9.08 15.25
N PRO A 75 -23.70 -8.29 15.92
CA PRO A 75 -23.25 -7.07 16.57
C PRO A 75 -22.12 -7.44 17.53
N VAL A 76 -20.94 -6.85 17.33
CA VAL A 76 -19.78 -7.12 18.20
C VAL A 76 -20.20 -6.76 19.61
N ASP A 77 -20.10 -7.74 20.49
CA ASP A 77 -20.50 -7.60 21.87
C ASP A 77 -19.43 -6.85 22.68
N GLU A 78 -19.85 -6.25 23.78
CA GLU A 78 -18.97 -5.51 24.69
C GLU A 78 -17.79 -6.37 25.16
N SER A 79 -18.01 -7.68 25.36
CA SER A 79 -16.98 -8.65 25.74
C SER A 79 -15.91 -8.83 24.68
N SER A 80 -16.29 -8.97 23.40
CA SER A 80 -15.34 -9.11 22.30
C SER A 80 -14.50 -7.84 22.15
N VAL A 81 -15.10 -6.65 22.23
CA VAL A 81 -14.35 -5.38 22.19
C VAL A 81 -13.35 -5.30 23.35
N LYS A 82 -13.76 -5.63 24.57
CA LYS A 82 -12.84 -5.67 25.73
C LYS A 82 -11.68 -6.64 25.49
N LYS A 83 -11.95 -7.83 24.96
CA LYS A 83 -10.93 -8.83 24.65
C LYS A 83 -9.96 -8.32 23.57
N MET A 84 -10.47 -7.66 22.55
CA MET A 84 -9.68 -7.10 21.44
C MET A 84 -8.73 -6.02 21.96
N ILE A 85 -9.24 -5.08 22.77
CA ILE A 85 -8.43 -4.04 23.42
C ILE A 85 -7.34 -4.64 24.33
N LEU A 86 -7.68 -5.61 25.18
CA LEU A 86 -6.71 -6.27 26.05
C LEU A 86 -5.65 -7.03 25.24
N THR A 87 -6.02 -7.60 24.10
CA THR A 87 -5.09 -8.29 23.21
C THR A 87 -4.15 -7.31 22.53
N PHE A 88 -4.67 -6.16 22.10
CA PHE A 88 -3.88 -5.05 21.56
C PHE A 88 -2.83 -4.58 22.56
N GLU A 89 -3.21 -4.29 23.81
CA GLU A 89 -2.27 -3.87 24.85
C GLU A 89 -1.17 -4.92 25.08
N LYS A 90 -1.54 -6.19 25.13
CA LYS A 90 -0.57 -7.29 25.30
C LYS A 90 0.41 -7.37 24.13
N ARG A 91 -0.06 -7.23 22.88
CA ARG A 91 0.77 -7.27 21.68
C ARG A 91 1.67 -6.05 21.58
N SER A 92 1.15 -4.86 21.88
CA SER A 92 1.90 -3.60 21.95
C SER A 92 3.03 -3.69 22.98
N TYR A 93 2.72 -4.16 24.19
CA TYR A 93 3.74 -4.34 25.24
C TYR A 93 4.82 -5.34 24.84
N LYS A 94 4.44 -6.51 24.29
CA LYS A 94 5.39 -7.53 23.83
C LYS A 94 6.28 -6.99 22.70
N ASN A 95 5.72 -6.24 21.77
CA ASN A 95 6.46 -5.61 20.69
C ASN A 95 7.50 -4.63 21.25
N GLN A 96 7.07 -3.72 22.13
CA GLN A 96 7.95 -2.75 22.78
C GLN A 96 9.07 -3.43 23.58
N GLU A 97 8.75 -4.47 24.35
CA GLU A 97 9.75 -5.25 25.10
C GLU A 97 10.82 -5.83 24.16
N LEU A 98 10.41 -6.44 23.04
CA LEU A 98 11.34 -7.06 22.10
C LEU A 98 12.20 -6.03 21.36
N ARG A 99 11.66 -4.86 21.02
CA ARG A 99 12.45 -3.74 20.45
C ARG A 99 13.51 -3.25 21.42
N ILE A 100 13.17 -3.11 22.71
CA ILE A 100 14.14 -2.72 23.74
C ILE A 100 15.20 -3.80 23.93
N LYS A 101 14.82 -5.07 23.87
CA LYS A 101 15.71 -6.22 24.09
C LYS A 101 16.65 -6.49 22.91
N PHE A 102 16.20 -6.22 21.69
CA PHE A 102 16.89 -6.53 20.45
C PHE A 102 16.86 -5.35 19.44
N PRO A 103 17.38 -4.17 19.81
CA PRO A 103 17.26 -2.96 18.96
C PRO A 103 17.88 -3.13 17.57
N ASP A 104 18.99 -3.86 17.46
CA ASP A 104 19.72 -4.07 16.20
C ASP A 104 19.30 -5.34 15.44
N ASN A 105 18.29 -6.07 15.92
CA ASN A 105 17.89 -7.35 15.32
C ASN A 105 16.37 -7.42 15.09
N ALA A 106 15.96 -6.83 13.96
CA ALA A 106 14.57 -6.76 13.52
C ALA A 106 13.89 -8.13 13.39
N GLU A 107 14.62 -9.17 12.98
CA GLU A 107 14.06 -10.52 12.81
C GLU A 107 13.45 -11.06 14.11
N LYS A 108 13.94 -10.63 15.28
CA LYS A 108 13.45 -11.10 16.59
C LYS A 108 12.14 -10.47 17.03
N PHE A 109 11.78 -9.30 16.50
CA PHE A 109 10.53 -8.63 16.86
C PHE A 109 9.55 -8.49 15.69
N MET A 110 9.95 -8.88 14.47
CA MET A 110 9.11 -8.85 13.28
C MET A 110 7.77 -9.57 13.46
N GLU A 111 7.77 -10.78 14.02
CA GLU A 111 6.52 -11.52 14.30
C GLU A 111 5.60 -10.75 15.25
N ALA A 112 6.17 -10.08 16.26
CA ALA A 112 5.40 -9.27 17.19
C ALA A 112 4.90 -7.95 16.56
N GLU A 113 5.61 -7.39 15.57
CA GLU A 113 5.13 -6.25 14.77
C GLU A 113 3.94 -6.66 13.88
N LEU A 114 4.02 -7.83 13.22
CA LEU A 114 2.92 -8.36 12.42
C LEU A 114 1.69 -8.64 13.28
N ASP A 115 1.87 -9.32 14.42
CA ASP A 115 0.79 -9.54 15.38
C ASP A 115 0.14 -8.20 15.82
N LEU A 116 0.95 -7.17 16.10
CA LEU A 116 0.46 -5.86 16.49
C LEU A 116 -0.32 -5.18 15.35
N ASN A 117 0.17 -5.25 14.13
CA ASN A 117 -0.54 -4.76 12.94
C ASN A 117 -1.91 -5.44 12.81
N ASP A 118 -1.96 -6.76 12.92
CA ASP A 118 -3.19 -7.53 12.69
C ASP A 118 -4.30 -7.18 13.69
N ILE A 119 -3.94 -6.96 14.97
CA ILE A 119 -4.93 -6.55 15.98
C ILE A 119 -5.40 -5.10 15.78
N ILE A 120 -4.54 -4.21 15.28
CA ILE A 120 -4.94 -2.83 14.94
C ILE A 120 -5.95 -2.86 13.80
N GLN A 121 -5.73 -3.70 12.78
CA GLN A 121 -6.70 -3.90 11.71
C GLN A 121 -8.02 -4.48 12.23
N GLU A 122 -7.98 -5.50 13.10
CA GLU A 122 -9.18 -6.07 13.72
C GLU A 122 -9.98 -5.02 14.52
N MET A 123 -9.29 -4.11 15.21
CA MET A 123 -9.91 -3.02 15.99
C MET A 123 -10.72 -2.02 15.15
N HIS A 124 -10.59 -2.00 13.82
CA HIS A 124 -11.39 -1.14 12.94
C HIS A 124 -12.88 -1.42 13.05
N VAL A 125 -13.28 -2.65 13.41
CA VAL A 125 -14.70 -2.99 13.59
C VAL A 125 -15.35 -2.14 14.69
N ILE A 126 -14.59 -1.70 15.69
CA ILE A 126 -15.08 -0.85 16.79
C ILE A 126 -15.58 0.49 16.25
N ALA A 127 -15.00 0.99 15.14
CA ALA A 127 -15.41 2.26 14.53
C ALA A 127 -16.85 2.23 13.97
N THR A 128 -17.42 1.05 13.77
CA THR A 128 -18.82 0.87 13.34
C THR A 128 -19.82 1.03 14.50
N MET A 129 -19.35 1.00 15.75
CA MET A 129 -20.18 1.05 16.97
C MET A 129 -19.69 2.14 17.93
N PRO A 130 -20.07 3.42 17.73
CA PRO A 130 -19.61 4.54 18.55
C PRO A 130 -20.02 4.42 20.04
N ASP A 131 -21.08 3.67 20.33
CA ASP A 131 -21.55 3.44 21.70
C ASP A 131 -20.49 2.72 22.57
N LEU A 132 -19.59 1.95 21.95
CA LEU A 132 -18.55 1.17 22.65
C LEU A 132 -17.25 1.95 22.86
N TYR A 133 -17.15 3.20 22.42
CA TYR A 133 -15.92 4.00 22.57
C TYR A 133 -15.53 4.28 24.02
N HIS A 134 -16.49 4.27 24.95
CA HIS A 134 -16.19 4.41 26.38
C HIS A 134 -15.21 3.34 26.86
N LEU A 135 -15.25 2.13 26.28
CA LEU A 135 -14.33 1.03 26.61
C LEU A 135 -12.88 1.34 26.25
N LEU A 136 -12.65 2.04 25.12
CA LEU A 136 -11.31 2.46 24.71
C LEU A 136 -10.70 3.46 25.70
N VAL A 137 -11.53 4.31 26.29
CA VAL A 137 -11.13 5.26 27.33
C VAL A 137 -10.85 4.54 28.64
N GLU A 138 -11.78 3.69 29.11
CA GLU A 138 -11.67 2.98 30.39
C GLU A 138 -10.48 2.02 30.43
N LEU A 139 -10.18 1.34 29.31
CA LEU A 139 -9.05 0.42 29.19
C LEU A 139 -7.75 1.12 28.75
N ASN A 140 -7.76 2.46 28.66
CA ASN A 140 -6.60 3.28 28.36
C ASN A 140 -5.95 3.04 26.98
N ALA A 141 -6.66 2.40 26.05
CA ALA A 141 -6.18 2.06 24.71
C ALA A 141 -5.78 3.29 23.89
N ILE A 142 -6.45 4.43 24.12
CA ILE A 142 -6.19 5.69 23.42
C ILE A 142 -4.73 6.15 23.63
N HIS A 143 -4.19 5.99 24.84
CA HIS A 143 -2.80 6.40 25.12
C HIS A 143 -1.80 5.53 24.35
N SER A 144 -2.04 4.22 24.29
CA SER A 144 -1.22 3.28 23.55
C SER A 144 -1.29 3.54 22.04
N LEU A 145 -2.48 3.80 21.49
CA LEU A 145 -2.67 4.20 20.09
C LEU A 145 -1.94 5.49 19.74
N LEU A 146 -2.02 6.51 20.61
CA LEU A 146 -1.26 7.75 20.43
C LEU A 146 0.25 7.51 20.48
N GLY A 147 0.72 6.59 21.31
CA GLY A 147 2.13 6.19 21.35
C GLY A 147 2.62 5.58 20.04
N LEU A 148 1.75 4.83 19.35
CA LEU A 148 2.06 4.23 18.05
C LEU A 148 2.20 5.28 16.93
N LEU A 149 1.70 6.51 17.11
CA LEU A 149 1.91 7.58 16.13
C LEU A 149 3.36 8.04 15.99
N SER A 150 4.23 7.67 16.93
CA SER A 150 5.67 7.92 16.89
C SER A 150 6.48 6.64 16.64
N HIS A 151 5.83 5.58 16.16
CA HIS A 151 6.45 4.30 15.95
C HIS A 151 7.49 4.35 14.80
N GLU A 152 8.65 3.70 14.99
CA GLU A 152 9.75 3.76 14.01
C GLU A 152 9.41 3.00 12.72
N ASN A 153 8.59 1.95 12.81
CA ASN A 153 8.05 1.28 11.64
C ASN A 153 6.82 2.07 11.14
N THR A 154 6.95 2.66 9.94
CA THR A 154 5.93 3.47 9.29
C THR A 154 4.69 2.68 8.88
N ASP A 155 4.81 1.36 8.68
CA ASP A 155 3.66 0.53 8.32
C ASP A 155 2.66 0.49 9.49
N ILE A 156 3.14 0.50 10.74
CA ILE A 156 2.29 0.56 11.93
C ILE A 156 1.67 1.96 12.13
N LEU A 157 2.33 3.01 11.62
CA LEU A 157 1.87 4.39 11.74
C LEU A 157 0.66 4.71 10.82
N PHE A 158 0.63 4.13 9.63
CA PHE A 158 -0.29 4.53 8.54
C PHE A 158 -1.42 3.52 8.24
N LEU A 159 -1.65 2.56 9.13
CA LEU A 159 -2.82 1.67 9.10
C LEU A 159 -4.12 2.45 9.34
#